data_AF-A0AA88VHG1-F1
#
_entry.id   AF-A0AA88VHG1-F1
#
_cell.length_a   1.000
_cell.length_b   1.000
_cell.length_c   1.000
_cell.angle_alpha   90.00
_cell.angle_beta   90.00
_cell.angle_gamma   90.00
#
_symmetry.space_group_name_H-M   'P 1'
#
loop_
_entity.id
_entity.type
_entity.pdbx_description
1 polymer ?
#
loop_
_entity_poly.entity_id
_entity_poly.type
_entity_poly.pdbx_seq_one_letter_code
_entity_poly.pdbx_strand_id
1 'polypeptide(L)'
;MKFFRSGASLLVLFILLVTHCLEVDAQSCQPNGGITGTKSPAGQCNEENDSDCCVQGKFYTTYKCSPPVSADTSATLTVNSFQKGGDGGSLQNVITNTILTTPQLWLDQLVGTAEGVGATTISL
;
A
#
# COMPACT_ATOMS: atom_id res chain seq x y z
N MET A 1 -62.00 -3.23 13.54
CA MET A 1 -60.68 -3.74 13.99
C MET A 1 -59.71 -3.77 12.80
N LYS A 2 -58.98 -2.69 12.51
CA LYS A 2 -57.95 -2.68 11.44
C LYS A 2 -56.66 -1.92 11.80
N PHE A 3 -56.48 -1.53 13.06
CA PHE A 3 -55.30 -0.76 13.49
C PHE A 3 -54.14 -1.63 14.04
N PHE A 4 -54.39 -2.89 14.40
CA PHE A 4 -53.35 -3.78 14.95
C PHE A 4 -52.45 -4.46 13.88
N ARG A 5 -52.84 -4.46 12.60
CA ARG A 5 -52.01 -5.03 11.51
C ARG A 5 -50.93 -4.07 10.99
N SER A 6 -51.11 -2.76 11.19
CA SER A 6 -50.22 -1.72 10.66
C SER A 6 -48.91 -1.60 11.45
N GLY A 7 -48.97 -1.65 12.78
CA GLY A 7 -47.78 -1.55 13.64
C GLY A 7 -46.84 -2.74 13.50
N ALA A 8 -47.37 -3.96 13.47
CA ALA A 8 -46.58 -5.17 13.25
C ALA A 8 -45.92 -5.18 11.85
N SER A 9 -46.64 -4.73 10.81
CA SER A 9 -46.09 -4.63 9.46
C SER A 9 -44.98 -3.57 9.35
N LEU A 10 -45.12 -2.44 10.03
CA LEU A 10 -44.11 -1.39 10.07
C LEU A 10 -42.86 -1.83 10.86
N LEU A 11 -43.03 -2.56 11.96
CA LEU A 11 -41.93 -3.14 12.72
C LEU A 11 -41.15 -4.18 11.89
N VAL A 12 -41.83 -5.06 11.16
CA VAL A 12 -41.17 -6.04 10.29
C VAL A 12 -40.41 -5.33 9.16
N LEU A 13 -40.98 -4.30 8.54
CA LEU A 13 -40.29 -3.51 7.51
C LEU A 13 -39.06 -2.78 8.06
N PHE A 14 -39.16 -2.24 9.27
CA PHE A 14 -38.04 -1.57 9.95
C PHE A 14 -36.91 -2.55 10.28
N ILE A 15 -37.23 -3.75 10.78
CA ILE A 15 -36.24 -4.81 11.03
C ILE A 15 -35.54 -5.21 9.74
N LEU A 16 -36.28 -5.39 8.64
CA LEU A 16 -35.71 -5.70 7.32
C LEU A 16 -34.78 -4.59 6.82
N LEU A 17 -35.17 -3.32 6.96
CA LEU A 17 -34.33 -2.17 6.59
C LEU A 17 -33.05 -2.10 7.44
N VAL A 18 -33.14 -2.31 8.76
CA VAL A 18 -31.98 -2.35 9.65
C VAL A 18 -31.05 -3.50 9.29
N THR A 19 -31.57 -4.69 9.00
CA THR A 19 -30.73 -5.83 8.56
C THR A 19 -30.04 -5.58 7.23
N HIS A 20 -30.67 -4.86 6.28
CA HIS A 20 -30.04 -4.47 5.02
C HIS A 20 -29.04 -3.33 5.16
N CYS A 21 -29.09 -2.54 6.24
CA CYS A 21 -28.11 -1.51 6.53
C CYS A 21 -26.86 -2.02 7.28
N LEU A 22 -26.91 -3.24 7.85
CA LEU A 22 -25.85 -3.79 8.70
C LEU A 22 -24.85 -4.71 7.98
N GLU A 23 -24.94 -4.86 6.66
CA GLU A 23 -23.87 -5.49 5.88
C GLU A 23 -22.85 -4.44 5.43
N VAL A 24 -21.99 -4.04 6.36
CA VAL A 24 -20.67 -3.50 6.01
C VAL A 24 -19.71 -4.69 6.08
N ASP A 25 -19.67 -5.49 5.01
CA ASP A 25 -18.60 -6.47 4.84
C ASP A 25 -17.34 -5.73 4.35
N ALA A 26 -16.78 -4.90 5.24
CA ALA A 26 -15.41 -4.44 5.07
C ALA A 26 -14.54 -5.68 5.28
N GLN A 27 -14.26 -6.42 4.21
CA GLN A 27 -13.32 -7.53 4.27
C GLN A 27 -12.00 -7.01 4.86
N SER A 28 -11.78 -7.30 6.14
CA SER A 28 -10.55 -6.93 6.82
C SER A 28 -9.39 -7.62 6.11
N CYS A 29 -8.36 -6.88 5.73
CA CYS A 29 -7.15 -7.46 5.13
C CYS A 29 -6.57 -8.52 6.08
N GLN A 30 -6.52 -9.77 5.62
CA GLN A 30 -5.95 -10.90 6.36
C GLN A 30 -4.59 -11.32 5.77
N PRO A 31 -3.70 -11.89 6.59
CA PRO A 31 -2.52 -12.58 6.08
C PRO A 31 -2.86 -13.61 5.00
N ASN A 32 -2.03 -13.69 3.96
CA ASN A 32 -2.21 -14.68 2.89
C ASN A 32 -1.12 -15.76 2.88
N GLY A 33 -0.25 -15.76 3.89
CA GLY A 33 0.81 -16.73 4.07
C GLY A 33 1.95 -16.20 4.95
N GLY A 34 3.11 -16.81 4.80
CA GLY A 34 4.34 -16.31 5.38
C GLY A 34 5.55 -17.08 4.87
N ILE A 35 6.72 -16.56 5.18
CA ILE A 35 8.02 -17.10 4.80
C ILE A 35 8.87 -17.30 6.05
N THR A 36 9.68 -18.36 6.06
CA THR A 36 10.67 -18.57 7.11
C THR A 36 11.99 -17.94 6.67
N GLY A 37 12.51 -17.03 7.48
CA GLY A 37 13.77 -16.36 7.24
C GLY A 37 14.92 -17.36 7.11
N THR A 38 15.72 -17.18 6.08
CA THR A 38 17.01 -17.85 5.90
C THR A 38 18.12 -16.87 6.23
N LYS A 39 19.28 -17.39 6.62
CA LYS A 39 20.46 -16.55 6.85
C LYS A 39 20.88 -15.92 5.52
N SER A 40 20.93 -14.58 5.47
CA SER A 40 21.44 -13.87 4.29
C SER A 40 22.88 -14.28 3.98
N PRO A 41 23.25 -14.41 2.69
CA PRO A 41 24.64 -14.59 2.31
C PRO A 41 25.52 -13.45 2.82
N ALA A 42 26.80 -13.75 3.08
CA ALA A 42 27.74 -12.76 3.61
C ALA A 42 27.83 -11.54 2.68
N GLY A 43 27.66 -10.34 3.26
CA GLY A 43 27.74 -9.06 2.54
C GLY A 43 26.53 -8.71 1.66
N GLN A 44 25.45 -9.50 1.69
CA GLN A 44 24.24 -9.23 0.89
C GLN A 44 23.09 -8.59 1.67
N CYS A 45 23.19 -8.51 2.99
CA CYS A 45 22.21 -7.75 3.77
C CYS A 45 22.74 -6.33 4.00
N ASN A 46 21.92 -5.34 3.66
CA ASN A 46 22.18 -3.93 3.98
C ASN A 46 21.36 -3.55 5.21
N GLU A 47 21.99 -2.88 6.18
CA GLU A 47 21.37 -2.40 7.42
C GLU A 47 21.29 -0.85 7.45
N GLU A 48 21.50 -0.18 6.31
CA GLU A 48 21.24 1.25 6.16
C GLU A 48 19.74 1.57 6.29
N ASN A 49 19.43 2.83 6.61
CA ASN A 49 18.05 3.34 6.74
C ASN A 49 17.16 2.52 7.68
N ASP A 50 17.73 2.02 8.78
CA ASP A 50 17.04 1.20 9.78
C ASP A 50 16.43 -0.09 9.20
N SER A 51 17.10 -0.66 8.18
CA SER A 51 16.72 -1.93 7.56
C SER A 51 17.17 -3.12 8.40
N ASP A 52 16.26 -4.07 8.64
CA ASP A 52 16.57 -5.31 9.36
C ASP A 52 16.87 -6.48 8.41
N CYS A 53 17.89 -7.28 8.75
CA CYS A 53 18.13 -8.54 8.08
C CYS A 53 17.12 -9.64 8.47
N CYS A 54 16.84 -10.53 7.52
CA CYS A 54 16.09 -11.75 7.79
C CYS A 54 16.80 -12.62 8.85
N VAL A 55 16.08 -12.91 9.94
CA VAL A 55 16.58 -13.77 11.02
C VAL A 55 16.32 -15.23 10.66
N GLN A 56 17.37 -16.05 10.72
CA GLN A 56 17.27 -17.48 10.42
C GLN A 56 16.23 -18.16 11.31
N GLY A 57 15.27 -18.84 10.71
CA GLY A 57 14.21 -19.59 11.41
C GLY A 57 13.03 -18.74 11.88
N LYS A 58 13.06 -17.40 11.75
CA LYS A 58 11.94 -16.52 12.11
C LYS A 58 10.85 -16.60 11.03
N PHE A 59 9.59 -16.72 11.42
CA PHE A 59 8.45 -16.66 10.49
C PHE A 59 8.03 -15.20 10.27
N TYR A 60 7.92 -14.79 9.01
CA TYR A 60 7.50 -13.46 8.58
C TYR A 60 6.18 -13.58 7.82
N THR A 61 5.15 -12.87 8.29
CA THR A 61 3.82 -12.85 7.67
C THR A 61 3.85 -12.10 6.34
N THR A 62 3.14 -12.61 5.33
CA THR A 62 2.98 -11.93 4.04
C THR A 62 1.53 -11.49 3.82
N TYR A 63 1.39 -10.34 3.16
CA TYR A 63 0.10 -9.74 2.84
C TYR A 63 0.06 -9.42 1.34
N LYS A 64 -1.07 -9.71 0.69
CA LYS A 64 -1.38 -9.25 -0.68
C LYS A 64 -2.35 -8.07 -0.70
N CYS A 65 -2.78 -7.64 0.49
CA CYS A 65 -3.70 -6.53 0.70
C CYS A 65 -3.08 -5.51 1.66
N SER A 66 -3.66 -4.31 1.67
CA SER A 66 -3.39 -3.25 2.63
C SER A 66 -4.67 -2.93 3.40
N PRO A 67 -4.59 -2.20 4.52
CA PRO A 67 -5.77 -1.64 5.18
C PRO A 67 -6.60 -0.77 4.22
N PRO A 68 -7.89 -0.53 4.52
CA PRO A 68 -8.74 0.34 3.72
C PRO A 68 -8.15 1.74 3.55
N VAL A 69 -8.28 2.29 2.34
CA VAL A 69 -7.83 3.65 2.02
C VAL A 69 -8.99 4.62 2.26
N SER A 70 -8.70 5.70 2.99
CA SER A 70 -9.60 6.82 3.27
C SER A 70 -8.88 8.16 3.10
N ALA A 71 -9.58 9.28 3.30
CA ALA A 71 -8.98 10.61 3.28
C ALA A 71 -7.81 10.75 4.28
N ASP A 72 -7.92 10.07 5.43
CA ASP A 72 -6.94 10.08 6.52
C ASP A 72 -6.40 8.67 6.77
N THR A 73 -5.82 8.06 5.73
CA THR A 73 -5.26 6.71 5.84
C THR A 73 -4.06 6.70 6.76
N SER A 74 -4.15 5.98 7.88
CA SER A 74 -3.02 5.76 8.78
C SER A 74 -1.98 4.84 8.14
N ALA A 75 -0.72 5.24 8.18
CA ALA A 75 0.40 4.47 7.67
C ALA A 75 1.65 4.68 8.54
N THR A 76 2.59 3.74 8.46
CA THR A 76 3.95 3.92 9.01
C THR A 76 4.84 4.45 7.90
N LEU A 77 5.42 5.63 8.10
CA LEU A 77 6.40 6.19 7.18
C LEU A 77 7.77 5.54 7.45
N THR A 78 8.39 5.02 6.40
CA THR A 78 9.75 4.47 6.44
C THR A 78 10.68 5.29 5.55
N VAL A 79 11.98 5.26 5.85
CA VAL A 79 13.02 5.96 5.08
C VAL A 79 13.66 4.96 4.11
N ASN A 80 13.90 5.38 2.87
CA ASN A 80 14.59 4.57 1.86
C ASN A 80 15.31 5.48 0.85
N SER A 81 16.49 5.09 0.38
CA SER A 81 17.24 5.84 -0.63
C SER A 81 17.07 5.26 -2.04
N PHE A 82 16.50 6.06 -2.94
CA PHE A 82 16.33 5.71 -4.36
C PHE A 82 17.43 6.27 -5.29
N GLN A 83 18.48 6.86 -4.71
CA GLN A 83 19.59 7.38 -5.50
C GLN A 83 20.39 6.24 -6.15
N LYS A 84 21.15 6.56 -7.20
CA LYS A 84 22.06 5.59 -7.81
C LYS A 84 23.06 5.06 -6.79
N GLY A 85 23.09 3.74 -6.60
CA GLY A 85 23.95 3.10 -5.61
C GLY A 85 23.44 3.15 -4.17
N GLY A 86 22.22 3.64 -3.95
CA GLY A 86 21.51 3.51 -2.69
C GLY A 86 20.88 2.14 -2.47
N ASP A 87 20.12 2.01 -1.39
CA ASP A 87 19.53 0.76 -0.90
C ASP A 87 18.16 0.41 -1.51
N GLY A 88 17.54 1.32 -2.26
CA GLY A 88 16.23 1.16 -2.89
C GLY A 88 16.12 0.09 -4.00
N GLY A 89 17.13 -0.76 -4.14
CA GLY A 89 17.13 -1.92 -5.03
C GLY A 89 17.18 -1.55 -6.52
N SER A 90 16.33 -2.23 -7.30
CA SER A 90 16.22 -2.02 -8.76
C SER A 90 15.63 -0.64 -9.09
N LEU A 91 15.83 -0.20 -10.33
CA LEU A 91 15.12 0.96 -10.89
C LEU A 91 13.61 0.78 -10.71
N GLN A 92 12.95 1.74 -10.04
CA GLN A 92 11.49 1.74 -9.98
C GLN A 92 10.92 2.01 -11.38
N ASN A 93 10.09 1.10 -11.87
CA ASN A 93 9.20 1.35 -13.01
C ASN A 93 8.03 2.22 -12.55
N VAL A 94 8.30 3.46 -12.16
CA VAL A 94 7.26 4.48 -12.21
C VAL A 94 7.18 4.85 -13.67
N ILE A 95 6.10 4.45 -14.35
CA ILE A 95 5.75 5.06 -15.63
C ILE A 95 5.55 6.53 -15.29
N THR A 96 6.51 7.39 -15.65
CA THR A 96 6.32 8.83 -15.64
C THR A 96 5.22 9.12 -16.66
N ASN A 97 3.97 9.13 -16.20
CA ASN A 97 2.86 9.72 -16.94
C ASN A 97 3.07 11.24 -16.92
N THR A 98 4.08 11.73 -17.65
CA THR A 98 4.21 13.14 -18.00
C THR A 98 3.89 13.24 -19.49
N ILE A 99 2.61 13.47 -19.76
CA ILE A 99 2.05 13.76 -21.08
C ILE A 99 2.42 15.21 -21.48
N LEU A 100 3.03 15.37 -22.66
CA LEU A 100 3.07 16.54 -23.58
C LEU A 100 3.56 17.87 -22.95
N THR A 101 4.67 18.49 -23.39
CA THR A 101 4.76 19.21 -24.67
C THR A 101 6.22 19.44 -25.08
N THR A 102 6.62 19.02 -26.28
CA THR A 102 7.41 19.81 -27.25
C THR A 102 7.59 19.00 -28.54
N PRO A 103 7.40 19.59 -29.74
CA PRO A 103 7.59 18.88 -30.99
C PRO A 103 9.07 18.82 -31.38
N GLN A 104 9.48 17.63 -31.83
CA GLN A 104 10.59 17.36 -32.76
C GLN A 104 12.05 17.42 -32.26
N LEU A 105 12.71 16.27 -32.50
CA LEU A 105 14.12 16.06 -32.85
C LEU A 105 15.17 16.23 -31.73
N TRP A 106 15.60 15.12 -31.13
CA TRP A 106 16.88 14.49 -31.50
C TRP A 106 16.99 13.08 -30.90
N LEU A 107 17.41 12.14 -31.73
CA LEU A 107 17.89 10.82 -31.33
C LEU A 107 19.30 11.00 -30.78
N ASP A 108 19.66 10.20 -29.78
CA ASP A 108 20.98 10.01 -29.17
C ASP A 108 21.30 10.90 -27.96
N GLN A 109 21.87 10.24 -26.92
CA GLN A 109 22.35 10.74 -25.62
C GLN A 109 21.27 10.93 -24.54
N LEU A 110 21.32 10.37 -23.31
CA LEU A 110 22.34 9.65 -22.54
C LEU A 110 21.62 8.88 -21.42
N VAL A 111 22.21 7.74 -21.03
CA VAL A 111 22.30 7.19 -19.66
C VAL A 111 21.46 7.96 -18.64
N GLY A 112 20.38 7.34 -18.15
CA GLY A 112 19.53 7.88 -17.09
C GLY A 112 20.35 8.20 -15.84
N THR A 113 20.82 9.44 -15.75
CA THR A 113 21.28 10.05 -14.51
C THR A 113 20.03 10.46 -13.75
N ALA A 114 19.63 9.64 -12.78
CA ALA A 114 18.79 10.13 -11.69
C ALA A 114 19.63 11.12 -10.88
N GLU A 115 19.75 12.35 -11.38
CA GLU A 115 20.23 13.47 -10.58
C GLU A 115 19.07 13.93 -9.70
N GLY A 116 19.27 13.70 -8.39
CA GLY A 116 18.65 14.35 -7.24
C GLY A 116 17.27 15.00 -7.40
N VAL A 117 16.27 14.37 -6.78
CA VAL A 117 15.29 15.11 -5.98
C VAL A 117 15.14 14.40 -4.64
N GLY A 118 16.02 14.76 -3.70
CA GLY A 118 15.76 14.58 -2.29
C GLY A 118 14.79 15.66 -1.80
N ALA A 119 14.05 15.32 -0.75
CA ALA A 119 13.06 16.11 0.00
C ALA A 119 11.62 16.11 -0.57
N THR A 120 10.87 15.07 -0.21
CA THR A 120 9.41 15.16 -0.14
C THR A 120 9.03 15.93 1.12
N THR A 121 8.72 17.23 0.98
CA THR A 121 7.97 17.96 2.01
C THR A 121 6.50 17.76 1.72
N ILE A 122 5.80 16.98 2.54
CA ILE A 122 4.34 17.05 2.64
C ILE A 122 4.08 17.76 3.97
N SER A 123 3.77 19.06 3.89
CA SER A 123 3.19 19.76 5.04
C SER A 123 1.75 19.28 5.22
N LEU A 124 1.41 19.00 6.48
CA LEU A 124 0.06 18.70 6.96
C LEU A 124 -0.91 19.88 6.69
#